data_AF-A0A7X9BUI5-F1
#
_entry.id   AF-A0A7X9BUI5-F1
#
_cell.length_a   1.000
_cell.length_b   1.000
_cell.length_c   1.000
_cell.angle_alpha   90.00
_cell.angle_beta   90.00
_cell.angle_gamma   90.00
#
_symmetry.space_group_name_H-M   'P 1'
#
loop_
_entity.id
_entity.type
_entity.pdbx_description
1 polymer ?
#
loop_
_entity_poly.entity_id
_entity_poly.type
_entity_poly.pdbx_seq_one_letter_code
_entity_poly.pdbx_strand_id
1 'polypeptide(L)'
;EKLLGKGDMLYYPVGIPKPIRVKGAFVTDKEVEYVVDFVKNQVKAHYDEEIIENINENVKNEDGNSAKNDADELLEQAIEAVIDCGQASVSFIQRKFKVGYARAGRIIDQMAERNIISGYEGSKPRRVLISRERWEEMKLANPGE
;
A
#
# COMPACT_ATOMS: atom_id res chain seq x y z
N GLU A 1 -12.24 2.78 -35.69
CA GLU A 1 -11.31 3.72 -36.35
C GLU A 1 -9.90 3.52 -35.81
N LYS A 2 -8.87 3.92 -36.57
CA LYS A 2 -7.47 3.91 -36.14
C LYS A 2 -7.08 5.28 -35.60
N LEU A 3 -6.20 5.31 -34.59
CA LEU A 3 -5.57 6.54 -34.11
C LEU A 3 -4.64 7.11 -35.19
N LEU A 4 -4.67 8.43 -35.37
CA LEU A 4 -3.93 9.13 -36.43
C LEU A 4 -2.56 9.63 -35.98
N GLY A 5 -2.29 9.70 -34.67
CA GLY A 5 -1.04 10.21 -34.14
C GLY A 5 -0.93 10.08 -32.63
N LYS A 6 0.23 10.45 -32.07
CA LYS A 6 0.56 10.27 -30.65
C LYS A 6 -0.22 11.16 -29.67
N GLY A 7 -0.98 12.13 -30.18
CA GLY A 7 -1.90 12.97 -29.40
C GLY A 7 -3.38 12.75 -29.75
N ASP A 8 -3.68 11.76 -30.59
CA ASP A 8 -5.06 11.43 -30.98
C ASP A 8 -5.60 10.34 -30.04
N MET A 9 -6.79 10.56 -29.49
CA MET A 9 -7.45 9.64 -28.56
C MET A 9 -8.91 9.43 -28.97
N LEU A 10 -9.43 8.23 -28.73
CA LEU A 10 -10.86 7.92 -28.85
C LEU A 10 -11.42 7.68 -27.44
N TYR A 11 -12.28 8.57 -26.98
CA TYR A 11 -12.96 8.49 -25.68
C TYR A 11 -14.34 7.86 -25.85
N TYR A 12 -14.67 6.82 -25.09
CA TYR A 12 -15.95 6.11 -25.19
C TYR A 12 -16.70 6.08 -23.85
N PRO A 13 -17.52 7.11 -23.56
CA PRO A 13 -18.32 7.14 -22.34
C PRO A 13 -19.54 6.23 -22.42
N VAL A 14 -20.02 5.78 -21.27
CA VAL A 14 -21.25 4.98 -21.15
C VAL A 14 -22.45 5.79 -21.64
N GLY A 15 -23.28 5.19 -22.51
CA GLY A 15 -24.51 5.80 -23.02
C GLY A 15 -24.39 6.50 -24.37
N ILE A 16 -23.20 6.57 -24.97
CA ILE A 16 -23.02 7.08 -26.34
C ILE A 16 -22.72 5.91 -27.28
N PRO A 17 -23.37 5.80 -28.47
CA PRO A 17 -23.20 4.65 -29.37
C PRO A 17 -21.89 4.65 -30.16
N LYS A 18 -21.13 5.75 -30.16
CA LYS A 18 -19.85 5.87 -30.88
C LYS A 18 -18.80 6.61 -30.04
N PRO A 19 -17.51 6.22 -30.13
CA PRO A 19 -16.43 6.93 -29.46
C PRO A 19 -16.26 8.35 -30.02
N ILE A 20 -15.97 9.28 -29.12
CA ILE A 20 -15.68 10.68 -29.40
C ILE A 20 -14.17 10.81 -29.63
N ARG A 21 -13.76 11.46 -30.71
CA ARG A 21 -12.35 11.75 -30.96
C ARG A 21 -11.89 12.97 -30.18
N VAL A 22 -10.79 12.82 -29.46
CA VAL A 22 -10.15 13.85 -28.64
C VAL A 22 -8.73 14.08 -29.18
N LYS A 23 -8.33 15.34 -29.32
CA LYS A 23 -6.97 15.72 -29.72
C LYS A 23 -6.29 16.41 -28.56
N GLY A 24 -5.23 15.80 -28.04
CA GLY A 24 -4.32 16.38 -27.06
C GLY A 24 -2.99 16.78 -27.71
N ALA A 25 -2.25 17.67 -27.05
CA ALA A 25 -0.85 17.87 -27.37
C ALA A 25 -0.07 16.63 -26.93
N PHE A 26 0.70 16.04 -27.85
CA PHE A 26 1.67 15.03 -27.47
C PHE A 26 2.91 15.76 -26.93
N VAL A 27 3.24 15.50 -25.68
CA VAL A 27 4.44 16.02 -25.03
C VAL A 27 5.34 14.83 -24.68
N THR A 28 6.60 14.91 -25.08
CA THR A 28 7.61 13.90 -24.74
C THR A 28 8.16 14.13 -23.34
N ASP A 29 8.66 13.07 -22.71
CA ASP A 29 9.29 13.16 -21.38
C ASP A 29 10.41 14.22 -21.35
N LYS A 30 11.19 14.32 -22.44
CA LYS A 30 12.26 15.31 -22.60
C LYS A 30 11.75 16.76 -22.57
N GLU A 31 10.61 17.03 -23.20
CA GLU A 31 10.00 18.37 -23.18
C GLU A 31 9.49 18.72 -21.79
N VAL A 32 8.93 17.73 -21.08
CA VAL A 32 8.51 17.90 -19.68
C VAL A 32 9.72 18.22 -18.79
N GLU A 33 10.79 17.43 -18.87
CA GLU A 33 12.03 17.64 -18.09
C GLU A 33 12.60 19.03 -18.34
N TYR A 34 12.72 19.44 -19.60
CA TYR A 34 13.23 20.75 -19.96
C TYR A 34 12.43 21.91 -19.34
N VAL A 35 11.09 21.83 -19.40
CA VAL A 35 10.22 22.85 -18.81
C VAL A 35 10.34 22.86 -17.29
N VAL A 36 10.38 21.68 -16.67
CA VAL A 36 10.54 21.55 -15.21
C VAL A 36 11.86 22.16 -14.75
N ASP A 37 12.96 21.87 -15.45
CA ASP A 37 14.28 22.41 -15.11
C ASP A 37 14.34 23.93 -15.30
N PHE A 38 13.73 24.43 -16.37
CA PHE A 38 13.59 25.88 -16.58
C PHE A 38 12.86 26.55 -15.41
N VAL A 39 11.74 25.99 -14.94
CA VAL A 39 10.97 26.53 -13.80
C VAL A 39 11.77 26.44 -12.49
N LYS A 40 12.42 25.31 -12.21
CA LYS A 40 13.25 25.14 -11.00
C LYS A 40 14.39 26.16 -10.90
N ASN A 41 14.95 26.59 -12.03
CA ASN A 41 16.04 27.56 -12.04
C ASN A 41 15.60 29.01 -11.79
N GLN A 42 14.30 29.31 -11.84
CA GLN A 42 13.79 30.68 -11.63
C GLN A 42 13.68 31.06 -10.15
N VAL A 43 13.46 30.09 -9.27
CA VAL A 43 13.26 30.31 -7.84
C VAL A 43 13.94 29.20 -7.07
N LYS A 44 14.80 29.57 -6.11
CA LYS A 44 15.32 28.59 -5.15
C LYS A 44 14.16 28.10 -4.28
N ALA A 45 13.93 26.80 -4.28
CA ALA A 45 12.91 26.20 -3.43
C ALA A 45 13.16 26.58 -1.96
N HIS A 46 12.19 27.25 -1.36
CA HIS A 46 12.19 27.53 0.07
C HIS A 46 11.38 26.44 0.74
N TYR A 47 12.06 25.42 1.24
CA TYR A 47 11.41 24.36 1.99
C TYR A 47 11.20 24.82 3.42
N ASP A 48 10.04 24.49 3.96
CA ASP A 48 9.74 24.72 5.37
C ASP A 48 10.40 23.62 6.20
N GLU A 49 11.39 24.01 7.01
CA GLU A 49 12.14 23.10 7.86
C GLU A 49 11.22 22.42 8.89
N GLU A 50 10.19 23.10 9.40
CA GLU A 50 9.25 22.49 10.35
C GLU A 50 8.44 21.37 9.69
N ILE A 51 8.04 21.54 8.41
CA ILE A 51 7.32 20.49 7.67
C ILE A 51 8.24 19.30 7.39
N ILE A 52 9.51 19.56 7.03
CA ILE A 52 10.50 18.50 6.79
C ILE A 52 10.77 17.73 8.08
N GLU A 53 10.93 18.42 9.21
CA GLU A 53 11.11 17.81 10.52
C GLU A 53 9.91 16.96 10.93
N ASN A 54 8.67 17.47 10.78
CA ASN A 54 7.46 16.70 11.06
C ASN A 54 7.32 15.44 10.19
N ILE A 55 7.71 15.50 8.91
CA ILE A 55 7.74 14.31 8.03
C ILE A 55 8.81 13.33 8.51
N ASN A 56 10.01 13.82 8.84
CA ASN A 56 11.10 12.99 9.33
C ASN A 56 10.83 12.40 10.71
N GLU A 57 10.09 13.08 11.58
CA GLU A 57 9.63 12.54 12.86
C GLU A 57 8.57 11.46 12.66
N ASN A 58 7.65 11.64 11.71
CA ASN A 58 6.72 10.56 11.32
C ASN A 58 7.48 9.35 10.74
N VAL A 59 8.52 9.56 9.93
CA VAL A 59 9.36 8.48 9.41
C VAL A 59 10.25 7.86 10.49
N LYS A 60 10.77 8.64 11.45
CA LYS A 60 11.51 8.11 12.61
C LYS A 60 10.61 7.35 13.59
N ASN A 61 9.32 7.68 13.66
CA ASN A 61 8.33 6.87 14.36
C ASN A 61 7.98 5.58 13.60
N GLU A 62 8.33 5.48 12.31
CA GLU A 62 8.18 4.27 11.49
C GLU A 62 9.47 3.41 11.44
N ASP A 63 10.67 4.02 11.46
CA ASP A 63 11.98 3.34 11.42
C ASP A 63 12.68 3.18 12.79
N GLY A 64 12.17 3.84 13.83
CA GLY A 64 12.77 3.88 15.17
C GLY A 64 12.35 2.75 16.12
N ASN A 65 11.45 1.84 15.72
CA ASN A 65 11.07 0.68 16.54
C ASN A 65 11.86 -0.59 16.16
N SER A 66 13.14 -0.42 15.86
CA SER A 66 14.08 -1.53 15.78
C SER A 66 14.40 -2.06 17.17
N ALA A 67 13.90 -3.27 17.43
CA ALA A 67 14.35 -4.21 18.45
C ALA A 67 13.95 -3.90 19.91
N LYS A 68 12.67 -4.12 20.24
CA LYS A 68 12.20 -5.00 21.33
C LYS A 68 10.68 -4.81 21.56
N ASN A 69 9.90 -5.85 21.29
CA ASN A 69 8.54 -6.08 21.81
C ASN A 69 7.44 -5.05 21.48
N ASP A 70 7.06 -4.87 20.20
CA ASP A 70 5.77 -4.23 19.87
C ASP A 70 5.10 -4.96 18.70
N ALA A 71 4.55 -6.14 18.98
CA ALA A 71 3.50 -6.68 18.14
C ALA A 71 2.37 -5.64 18.07
N ASP A 72 1.77 -5.42 16.90
CA ASP A 72 0.61 -4.53 16.82
C ASP A 72 -0.48 -5.05 17.78
N GLU A 73 -1.10 -4.16 18.58
CA GLU A 73 -2.15 -4.53 19.54
C GLU A 73 -3.29 -5.34 18.91
N LEU A 74 -3.52 -5.17 17.60
CA LEU A 74 -4.55 -5.87 16.84
C LEU A 74 -4.06 -7.18 16.21
N LEU A 75 -2.77 -7.52 16.32
CA LEU A 75 -2.15 -8.65 15.62
C LEU A 75 -2.85 -9.97 15.96
N GLU A 76 -3.09 -10.24 17.24
CA GLU A 76 -3.71 -11.48 17.70
C GLU A 76 -5.15 -11.64 17.16
N GLN A 77 -5.95 -10.58 17.29
CA GLN A 77 -7.32 -10.56 16.76
C GLN A 77 -7.34 -10.66 15.23
N ALA A 78 -6.37 -10.03 14.58
CA ALA A 78 -6.21 -10.07 13.14
C ALA A 78 -5.82 -11.48 12.65
N ILE A 79 -5.01 -12.22 13.40
CA ILE A 79 -4.63 -13.60 13.11
C ILE A 79 -5.87 -14.49 13.16
N GLU A 80 -6.68 -14.37 14.21
CA GLU A 80 -7.93 -15.12 14.34
C GLU A 80 -8.88 -14.83 13.16
N ALA A 81 -9.06 -13.55 12.82
CA ALA A 81 -9.90 -13.15 11.70
C ALA A 81 -9.40 -13.69 10.35
N VAL A 82 -8.09 -13.77 10.16
CA VAL A 82 -7.47 -14.32 8.96
C VAL A 82 -7.63 -15.83 8.88
N ILE A 83 -7.44 -16.55 9.99
CA ILE A 83 -7.66 -18.00 10.06
C ILE A 83 -9.12 -18.33 9.73
N ASP A 84 -10.07 -17.58 10.30
CA ASP A 84 -11.50 -17.76 10.03
C ASP A 84 -11.88 -17.44 8.58
N CYS A 85 -11.19 -16.48 7.95
CA CYS A 85 -11.42 -16.10 6.55
C CYS A 85 -10.75 -17.07 5.56
N GLY A 86 -9.68 -17.77 5.98
CA GLY A 86 -8.87 -18.66 5.14
C GLY A 86 -7.95 -17.97 4.15
N GLN A 87 -7.94 -16.63 4.10
CA GLN A 87 -7.08 -15.82 3.24
C GLN A 87 -6.69 -14.51 3.92
N ALA A 88 -5.49 -14.01 3.62
CA ALA A 88 -4.97 -12.77 4.17
C ALA A 88 -4.71 -11.73 3.07
N SER A 89 -5.24 -10.52 3.28
CA SER A 89 -4.95 -9.37 2.42
C SER A 89 -4.96 -8.08 3.24
N VAL A 90 -4.16 -7.10 2.81
CA VAL A 90 -4.08 -5.78 3.47
C VAL A 90 -5.47 -5.11 3.49
N SER A 91 -6.22 -5.17 2.38
CA SER A 91 -7.56 -4.60 2.28
C SER A 91 -8.62 -5.29 3.15
N PHE A 92 -8.43 -6.57 3.49
CA PHE A 92 -9.25 -7.27 4.47
C PHE A 92 -9.03 -6.71 5.88
N ILE A 93 -7.76 -6.59 6.29
CA ILE A 93 -7.39 -6.04 7.61
C ILE A 93 -7.84 -4.58 7.75
N GLN A 94 -7.61 -3.73 6.73
CA GLN A 94 -8.06 -2.34 6.74
C GLN A 94 -9.56 -2.20 7.03
N ARG A 95 -10.41 -3.00 6.35
CA ARG A 95 -11.86 -2.91 6.50
C ARG A 95 -12.37 -3.52 7.79
N LYS A 96 -11.79 -4.65 8.22
CA LYS A 96 -12.22 -5.38 9.42
C LYS A 96 -11.88 -4.61 10.69
N PHE A 97 -10.68 -4.01 10.76
CA PHE A 97 -10.16 -3.35 11.95
C PHE A 97 -10.14 -1.82 11.86
N LYS A 98 -10.63 -1.24 10.75
CA LYS A 98 -10.69 0.21 10.51
C LYS A 98 -9.34 0.91 10.67
N VAL A 99 -8.28 0.28 10.19
CA VAL A 99 -6.90 0.80 10.23
C VAL A 99 -6.43 1.31 8.87
N GLY A 100 -5.47 2.24 8.88
CA GLY A 100 -4.82 2.75 7.66
C GLY A 100 -4.04 1.68 6.90
N TYR A 101 -3.72 1.95 5.63
CA TYR A 101 -3.02 1.00 4.74
C TYR A 101 -1.67 0.56 5.30
N ALA A 102 -0.85 1.51 5.77
CA ALA A 102 0.47 1.22 6.32
C ALA A 102 0.40 0.29 7.54
N ARG A 103 -0.51 0.55 8.49
CA ARG A 103 -0.72 -0.31 9.68
C ARG A 103 -1.21 -1.70 9.29
N ALA A 104 -2.17 -1.80 8.36
CA ALA A 104 -2.61 -3.10 7.85
C ALA A 104 -1.50 -3.88 7.14
N GLY A 105 -0.61 -3.20 6.42
CA GLY A 105 0.59 -3.78 5.82
C GLY A 105 1.51 -4.38 6.89
N ARG A 106 1.86 -3.60 7.92
CA ARG A 106 2.70 -4.06 9.04
C ARG A 106 2.12 -5.30 9.73
N ILE A 107 0.81 -5.32 9.99
CA ILE A 107 0.13 -6.49 10.59
C ILE A 107 0.28 -7.74 9.69
N ILE A 108 0.12 -7.58 8.37
CA ILE A 108 0.29 -8.68 7.41
C ILE A 108 1.74 -9.17 7.37
N ASP A 109 2.72 -8.27 7.44
CA ASP A 109 4.13 -8.65 7.42
C ASP A 109 4.52 -9.36 8.73
N GLN A 110 4.04 -8.88 9.89
CA GLN A 110 4.21 -9.56 11.18
C GLN A 110 3.60 -10.98 11.19
N MET A 111 2.45 -11.18 10.54
CA MET A 111 1.87 -12.53 10.37
C MET A 111 2.75 -13.43 9.50
N ALA A 112 3.36 -12.88 8.45
CA ALA A 112 4.24 -13.63 7.56
C ALA A 112 5.54 -14.03 8.26
N GLU A 113 6.14 -13.11 9.04
CA GLU A 113 7.33 -13.38 9.87
C GLU A 113 7.07 -14.48 10.90
N ARG A 114 5.87 -14.53 11.47
CA ARG A 114 5.42 -15.58 12.40
C ARG A 114 5.04 -16.90 11.72
N ASN A 115 5.21 -17.03 10.39
CA ASN A 115 4.81 -18.18 9.58
C ASN A 115 3.32 -18.56 9.70
N ILE A 116 2.46 -17.59 9.99
CA ILE A 116 0.99 -17.78 10.06
C ILE A 116 0.38 -17.74 8.67
N ILE A 117 0.93 -16.88 7.80
CA ILE A 117 0.53 -16.73 6.41
C ILE A 117 1.73 -16.85 5.47
N SER A 118 1.48 -17.14 4.20
CA SER A 118 2.51 -17.22 3.18
C SER A 118 3.22 -15.88 2.95
N GLY A 119 4.41 -15.95 2.36
CA GLY A 119 5.10 -14.80 1.80
C GLY A 119 4.29 -14.09 0.70
N TYR A 120 4.87 -13.03 0.15
CA TYR A 120 4.25 -12.26 -0.93
C TYR A 120 4.06 -13.13 -2.18
N GLU A 121 2.81 -13.33 -2.61
CA GLU A 121 2.44 -14.11 -3.80
C GLU A 121 1.94 -13.22 -4.96
N GLY A 122 2.51 -12.02 -5.11
CA GLY A 122 2.12 -11.09 -6.18
C GLY A 122 0.72 -10.53 -5.97
N SER A 123 -0.17 -10.71 -6.95
CA SER A 123 -1.55 -10.22 -6.90
C SER A 123 -2.53 -11.16 -6.18
N LYS A 124 -2.09 -12.36 -5.78
CA LYS A 124 -2.94 -13.33 -5.09
C LYS A 124 -2.99 -13.04 -3.58
N PRO A 125 -4.13 -13.32 -2.91
CA PRO A 125 -4.22 -13.27 -1.46
C PRO A 125 -3.21 -14.23 -0.83
N ARG A 126 -2.58 -13.83 0.28
CA ARG A 126 -1.66 -14.70 1.02
C ARG A 126 -2.45 -15.85 1.63
N ARG A 127 -1.90 -17.06 1.54
CA ARG A 127 -2.52 -18.29 2.06
C ARG A 127 -2.25 -18.42 3.55
N VAL A 128 -3.24 -18.87 4.30
CA VAL A 128 -3.06 -19.19 5.73
C VAL A 128 -2.35 -20.55 5.85
N LEU A 129 -1.29 -20.60 6.65
CA LEU A 129 -0.41 -21.77 6.80
C LEU A 129 -0.74 -22.61 8.04
N ILE A 130 -1.49 -22.06 9.00
CA ILE A 130 -1.84 -22.72 10.26
C ILE A 130 -3.34 -22.99 10.37
N SER A 131 -3.71 -24.06 11.06
CA SER A 131 -5.10 -24.36 11.41
C SER A 131 -5.53 -23.62 12.68
N ARG A 132 -6.85 -23.56 12.93
CA ARG A 132 -7.40 -23.00 14.17
C ARG A 132 -6.86 -23.72 15.41
N GLU A 133 -6.84 -25.04 15.37
CA GLU A 133 -6.31 -25.89 16.46
C GLU A 133 -4.84 -25.54 16.76
N ARG A 134 -4.02 -25.40 15.72
CA ARG A 134 -2.60 -25.05 15.87
C ARG A 134 -2.42 -23.65 16.46
N TRP A 135 -3.27 -22.70 16.10
CA TRP A 135 -3.24 -21.37 16.69
C TRP A 135 -3.57 -21.39 18.18
N GLU A 136 -4.61 -22.13 18.58
CA GLU A 136 -5.00 -22.28 19.99
C GLU A 136 -3.88 -22.91 20.84
N GLU A 137 -3.17 -23.91 20.31
CA GLU A 137 -1.97 -24.47 20.95
C GLU A 137 -0.87 -23.42 21.16
N MET A 138 -0.64 -22.57 20.16
CA MET A 138 0.38 -21.49 20.23
C MET A 138 0.01 -20.44 21.29
N LYS A 139 -1.29 -20.12 21.45
CA LYS A 139 -1.77 -19.23 22.52
C LYS A 139 -1.57 -19.84 23.91
N LEU A 140 -1.85 -21.13 24.07
CA LEU A 140 -1.63 -21.82 25.34
C LEU A 140 -0.15 -21.92 25.73
N ALA A 141 0.73 -22.07 24.74
CA ALA A 141 2.18 -22.18 24.95
C ALA A 141 2.84 -20.85 25.35
N ASN A 142 2.26 -19.71 24.97
CA ASN A 142 2.71 -18.36 25.32
C ASN A 142 1.58 -17.54 25.98
N PRO A 143 1.23 -17.82 27.25
CA PRO A 143 0.07 -17.21 27.90
C PRO A 143 0.29 -15.75 28.40
N GLY A 144 1.10 -14.93 27.73
CA GLY A 144 1.37 -13.57 28.22
C GLY A 144 2.34 -12.72 27.38
N GLU A 145 1.99 -12.46 26.13
CA GLU A 145 2.22 -11.12 25.55
C GLU A 145 0.92 -10.34 25.64
#